data_AF-A0A4V3CTZ6-F1
#
_entry.id   AF-A0A4V3CTZ6-F1
#
_cell.length_a   1.000
_cell.length_b   1.000
_cell.length_c   1.000
_cell.angle_alpha   90.00
_cell.angle_beta   90.00
_cell.angle_gamma   90.00
#
_symmetry.space_group_name_H-M   'P 1'
#
loop_
_entity.id
_entity.type
_entity.pdbx_description
1 polymer ?
#
loop_
_entity_poly.entity_id
_entity_poly.type
_entity_poly.pdbx_seq_one_letter_code
_entity_poly.pdbx_strand_id
1 'polypeptide(L)'
;MTERTYKVLFLCTGNSARSIIAEGLMSHLGAARFQAFSAGSHPTGAVNPLALQTLSRLHVSIDGFRSKSWDEFAGVGASDLDFVFTVCDKAAGEVCPVWPGQPMTAHWGVEDPSEVQGSEETKLRAFTDTALILKRRIELMLALPLERLDAMSLQQELHRLGKV
;
A
#
# COMPACT_ATOMS: atom_id res chain seq x y z
N MET A 1 -16.55 23.41 -0.23
CA MET A 1 -15.14 23.27 0.16
C MET A 1 -14.69 21.94 -0.40
N THR A 2 -13.76 21.93 -1.35
CA THR A 2 -13.23 20.69 -1.90
C THR A 2 -12.37 20.03 -0.83
N GLU A 3 -12.83 18.91 -0.27
CA GLU A 3 -12.02 18.10 0.65
C GLU A 3 -10.71 17.71 -0.07
N ARG A 4 -9.57 17.93 0.59
CA ARG A 4 -8.25 17.56 0.06
C ARG A 4 -8.20 16.04 -0.08
N THR A 5 -7.87 15.55 -1.27
CA THR A 5 -7.57 14.14 -1.50
C THR A 5 -6.10 13.86 -1.20
N TYR A 6 -5.83 12.95 -0.26
CA TYR A 6 -4.47 12.52 0.07
C TYR A 6 -3.99 11.43 -0.88
N LYS A 7 -2.79 11.58 -1.43
CA LYS A 7 -2.17 10.61 -2.34
C LYS A 7 -1.22 9.69 -1.57
N VAL A 8 -1.45 8.39 -1.69
CA VAL A 8 -0.72 7.35 -0.94
C VAL A 8 -0.08 6.37 -1.91
N LEU A 9 1.21 6.06 -1.71
CA LEU A 9 1.92 5.04 -2.47
C LEU A 9 2.32 3.86 -1.58
N PHE A 10 1.86 2.65 -1.94
CA PHE A 10 2.29 1.41 -1.30
C PHE A 10 3.43 0.75 -2.08
N LEU A 11 4.55 0.50 -1.42
CA LEU A 11 5.75 -0.08 -2.02
C LEU A 11 5.99 -1.50 -1.52
N CYS A 12 6.18 -2.43 -2.46
CA CYS A 12 6.81 -3.72 -2.16
C CYS A 12 7.81 -4.07 -3.26
N THR A 13 8.62 -5.11 -3.08
CA THR A 13 9.67 -5.45 -4.05
C THR A 13 9.09 -5.72 -5.45
N GLY A 14 8.12 -6.64 -5.54
CA GLY A 14 7.62 -7.14 -6.82
C GLY A 14 6.42 -6.41 -7.43
N ASN A 15 5.78 -5.50 -6.69
CA ASN A 15 4.49 -4.91 -7.05
C ASN A 15 3.47 -5.93 -7.62
N SER A 16 3.27 -7.04 -6.89
CA SER A 16 2.50 -8.18 -7.40
C SER A 16 1.41 -8.64 -6.43
N ALA A 17 1.65 -8.61 -5.11
CA ALA A 17 0.71 -9.08 -4.10
C ALA A 17 0.37 -8.01 -3.05
N ARG A 18 1.17 -7.88 -1.99
CA ARG A 18 0.90 -7.02 -0.83
C ARG A 18 0.54 -5.58 -1.18
N SER A 19 1.34 -4.93 -2.02
CA SER A 19 1.11 -3.54 -2.39
C SER A 19 -0.15 -3.35 -3.24
N ILE A 20 -0.50 -4.34 -4.08
CA ILE A 20 -1.74 -4.34 -4.88
C ILE A 20 -2.95 -4.49 -3.96
N ILE A 21 -2.88 -5.40 -2.98
CA ILE A 21 -3.92 -5.56 -1.96
C ILE A 21 -4.12 -4.25 -1.20
N ALA A 22 -3.03 -3.59 -0.78
CA ALA A 22 -3.11 -2.32 -0.07
C ALA A 22 -3.70 -1.19 -0.92
N GLU A 23 -3.30 -1.05 -2.18
CA GLU A 23 -3.85 -0.09 -3.14
C GLU A 23 -5.35 -0.27 -3.32
N GLY A 24 -5.80 -1.52 -3.54
CA GLY A 24 -7.22 -1.81 -3.73
C GLY A 24 -8.05 -1.55 -2.49
N LEU A 25 -7.58 -2.00 -1.32
CA LEU A 25 -8.28 -1.77 -0.04
C LEU A 25 -8.41 -0.28 0.27
N MET A 26 -7.33 0.50 0.14
CA MET A 26 -7.39 1.92 0.44
C MET A 26 -8.19 2.70 -0.59
N SER A 27 -8.12 2.36 -1.88
CA SER A 27 -8.96 2.99 -2.90
C SER A 27 -10.45 2.71 -2.66
N HIS A 28 -10.79 1.50 -2.22
CA HIS A 28 -12.17 1.13 -1.92
C HIS A 28 -12.70 1.79 -0.63
N LEU A 29 -11.91 1.77 0.45
CA LEU A 29 -12.34 2.25 1.76
C LEU A 29 -12.18 3.77 1.95
N GLY A 30 -11.20 4.37 1.28
CA GLY A 30 -10.84 5.79 1.41
C GLY A 30 -11.69 6.75 0.58
N ALA A 31 -12.47 6.23 -0.37
CA ALA A 31 -13.38 6.99 -1.24
C ALA A 31 -12.71 8.26 -1.82
N ALA A 32 -13.36 9.43 -1.74
CA ALA A 32 -12.83 10.68 -2.29
C ALA A 32 -11.68 11.29 -1.46
N ARG A 33 -11.44 10.82 -0.23
CA ARG A 33 -10.43 11.38 0.69
C ARG A 33 -9.03 10.83 0.44
N PHE A 34 -8.91 9.64 -0.14
CA PHE A 34 -7.62 9.01 -0.41
C PHE A 34 -7.56 8.45 -1.83
N GLN A 35 -6.48 8.80 -2.52
CA GLN A 35 -6.11 8.19 -3.79
C GLN A 35 -4.88 7.31 -3.55
N ALA A 36 -5.06 6.00 -3.66
CA ALA A 36 -3.97 5.06 -3.45
C ALA A 36 -3.35 4.61 -4.77
N PHE A 37 -2.06 4.34 -4.71
CA PHE A 37 -1.25 3.77 -5.76
C PHE A 37 -0.38 2.67 -5.17
N SER A 38 0.16 1.79 -6.02
CA SER A 38 1.25 0.91 -5.62
C SER A 38 2.35 0.87 -6.67
N ALA A 39 3.56 0.54 -6.23
CA ALA A 39 4.68 0.30 -7.11
C ALA A 39 5.68 -0.67 -6.45
N GLY A 40 6.77 -0.97 -7.16
CA GLY A 40 7.85 -1.75 -6.61
C GLY A 40 9.22 -1.39 -7.17
N SER A 41 10.25 -1.79 -6.44
CA SER A 41 11.64 -1.58 -6.80
C SER A 41 12.10 -2.53 -7.91
N HIS A 42 11.56 -3.75 -7.90
CA HIS A 42 11.83 -4.78 -8.89
C HIS A 42 10.50 -5.41 -9.31
N PRO A 43 9.63 -4.65 -10.02
CA PRO A 43 8.30 -5.12 -10.40
C PRO A 43 8.40 -6.41 -11.21
N THR A 44 7.54 -7.38 -10.90
CA THR A 44 7.51 -8.66 -11.61
C THR A 44 6.94 -8.55 -13.01
N GLY A 45 6.28 -7.44 -13.34
CA GLY A 45 5.58 -7.21 -14.61
C GLY A 45 4.17 -7.81 -14.64
N ALA A 46 3.76 -8.56 -13.62
CA ALA A 46 2.42 -9.14 -13.52
C ALA A 46 1.88 -9.11 -12.08
N VAL A 47 0.58 -8.80 -11.97
CA VAL A 47 -0.13 -8.87 -10.69
C VAL A 47 -0.42 -10.34 -10.34
N ASN A 48 -0.25 -10.71 -9.08
CA ASN A 48 -0.51 -12.05 -8.61
C ASN A 48 -2.03 -12.34 -8.66
N PRO A 49 -2.48 -13.42 -9.32
CA PRO A 49 -3.90 -13.74 -9.42
C PRO A 49 -4.60 -13.91 -8.07
N LEU A 50 -3.92 -14.43 -7.05
CA LEU A 50 -4.48 -14.59 -5.70
C LEU A 50 -4.70 -13.25 -5.00
N ALA A 51 -3.91 -12.21 -5.34
CA ALA A 51 -4.17 -10.85 -4.84
C ALA A 51 -5.48 -10.30 -5.41
N LEU A 52 -5.69 -10.44 -6.73
CA LEU A 52 -6.93 -10.04 -7.39
C LEU A 52 -8.13 -10.84 -6.89
N GLN A 53 -7.97 -12.16 -6.72
CA GLN A 53 -9.01 -13.02 -6.17
C GLN A 53 -9.40 -12.59 -4.74
N THR A 54 -8.41 -12.23 -3.92
CA THR A 54 -8.64 -11.76 -2.54
C THR A 54 -9.38 -10.43 -2.52
N LEU A 55 -8.96 -9.47 -3.37
CA LEU A 55 -9.67 -8.18 -3.52
C LEU A 55 -11.12 -8.38 -3.99
N SER A 56 -11.33 -9.24 -4.99
CA SER A 56 -12.67 -9.58 -5.49
C SER A 56 -13.58 -10.16 -4.39
N ARG A 57 -13.05 -11.07 -3.56
CA ARG A 57 -13.79 -11.62 -2.39
C ARG A 57 -14.16 -10.57 -1.34
N LEU A 58 -13.38 -9.49 -1.28
CA LEU A 58 -13.66 -8.34 -0.42
C LEU A 58 -14.52 -7.27 -1.11
N HIS A 59 -15.10 -7.58 -2.28
CA HIS A 59 -15.94 -6.71 -3.09
C HIS A 59 -15.23 -5.43 -3.57
N VAL A 60 -13.89 -5.50 -3.70
CA VAL A 60 -13.07 -4.46 -4.30
C VAL A 60 -13.00 -4.68 -5.81
N SER A 61 -13.15 -3.62 -6.60
CA SER A 61 -12.93 -3.70 -8.06
C SER A 61 -11.50 -4.12 -8.34
N ILE A 62 -11.32 -5.01 -9.32
CA ILE A 62 -10.01 -5.55 -9.73
C ILE A 62 -9.46 -4.88 -11.00
N ASP A 63 -10.16 -3.85 -11.51
CA ASP A 63 -9.81 -3.21 -12.77
C ASP A 63 -8.64 -2.24 -12.61
N GLY A 64 -7.75 -2.21 -13.61
CA GLY A 64 -6.69 -1.21 -13.70
C GLY A 64 -5.44 -1.47 -12.86
N PHE A 65 -5.39 -2.54 -12.06
CA PHE A 65 -4.17 -2.94 -11.37
C PHE A 65 -3.10 -3.43 -12.34
N ARG A 66 -1.85 -2.98 -12.13
CA ARG A 66 -0.68 -3.41 -12.90
C ARG A 66 0.57 -3.39 -12.04
N SER A 67 1.49 -4.29 -12.35
CA SER A 67 2.83 -4.30 -11.76
C SER A 67 3.69 -3.22 -12.44
N LYS A 68 4.26 -2.30 -11.65
CA LYS A 68 4.99 -1.13 -12.16
C LYS A 68 6.15 -0.69 -11.27
N SER A 69 7.14 -0.05 -11.90
CA SER A 69 8.29 0.50 -11.18
C SER A 69 7.87 1.72 -10.38
N TRP A 70 8.52 1.90 -9.24
CA TRP A 70 8.39 3.10 -8.42
C TRP A 70 8.95 4.37 -9.09
N ASP A 71 9.70 4.23 -10.19
CA ASP A 71 10.31 5.33 -10.93
C ASP A 71 9.23 6.23 -11.55
N GLU A 72 8.05 5.67 -11.83
CA GLU A 72 6.88 6.42 -12.29
C GLU A 72 6.41 7.49 -11.29
N PHE A 73 6.75 7.33 -10.01
CA PHE A 73 6.37 8.23 -8.93
C PHE A 73 7.54 9.10 -8.42
N ALA A 74 8.77 8.78 -8.82
CA ALA A 74 9.98 9.54 -8.46
C ALA A 74 10.46 10.50 -9.57
N GLY A 75 9.92 10.36 -10.79
CA GLY A 75 10.33 11.14 -11.95
C GLY A 75 9.91 12.61 -11.94
N VAL A 76 10.53 13.41 -12.81
CA VAL A 76 10.16 14.82 -13.04
C VAL A 76 8.74 14.87 -13.58
N GLY A 77 7.86 15.63 -12.92
CA GLY A 77 6.45 15.75 -13.27
C GLY A 77 5.54 14.67 -12.66
N ALA A 78 6.09 13.79 -11.82
CA ALA A 78 5.27 12.91 -10.99
C ALA A 78 4.35 13.73 -10.07
N SER A 79 3.17 13.17 -9.76
CA SER A 79 2.27 13.76 -8.78
C SER A 79 2.92 13.80 -7.39
N ASP A 80 2.75 14.91 -6.68
CA ASP A 80 3.12 14.98 -5.26
C ASP A 80 2.37 13.90 -4.47
N LEU A 81 3.12 13.15 -3.67
CA LEU A 81 2.59 12.17 -2.74
C LEU A 81 2.51 12.80 -1.35
N ASP A 82 1.47 12.46 -0.59
CA ASP A 82 1.39 12.83 0.82
C ASP A 82 2.03 11.76 1.70
N PHE A 83 1.85 10.48 1.32
CA PHE A 83 2.30 9.33 2.10
C PHE A 83 2.94 8.24 1.22
N VAL A 84 3.99 7.61 1.75
CA VAL A 84 4.62 6.43 1.15
C VAL A 84 4.78 5.34 2.21
N PHE A 85 4.20 4.16 1.96
CA PHE A 85 4.23 3.03 2.89
C PHE A 85 4.94 1.83 2.28
N THR A 86 6.01 1.35 2.93
CA THR A 86 6.67 0.10 2.54
C THR A 86 5.98 -1.07 3.23
N VAL A 87 5.53 -2.08 2.46
CA VAL A 87 4.81 -3.25 3.00
C VAL A 87 5.63 -4.54 2.99
N CYS A 88 6.89 -4.47 2.56
CA CYS A 88 7.86 -5.55 2.72
C CYS A 88 9.18 -5.03 3.30
N ASP A 89 9.85 -5.86 4.08
CA ASP A 89 11.10 -5.50 4.75
C ASP A 89 12.22 -5.20 3.75
N LYS A 90 12.23 -5.91 2.61
CA LYS A 90 13.17 -5.66 1.52
C LYS A 90 13.04 -4.25 0.95
N ALA A 91 11.82 -3.80 0.64
CA ALA A 91 11.60 -2.43 0.16
C ALA A 91 11.87 -1.37 1.23
N ALA A 92 11.76 -1.72 2.52
CA ALA A 92 12.15 -0.82 3.60
C ALA A 92 13.66 -0.66 3.75
N GLY A 93 14.43 -1.71 3.41
CA GLY A 93 15.90 -1.71 3.45
C GLY A 93 16.59 -1.22 2.18
N GLU A 94 15.84 -1.01 1.10
CA GLU A 94 16.36 -0.49 -0.16
C GLU A 94 16.50 1.04 -0.11
N VAL A 95 17.49 1.57 -0.82
CA VAL A 95 17.67 3.02 -0.96
C VAL A 95 16.53 3.57 -1.82
N CYS A 96 15.48 4.04 -1.15
CA CYS A 96 14.34 4.66 -1.82
C CYS A 96 14.80 5.91 -2.59
N PRO A 97 14.21 6.20 -3.76
CA PRO A 97 14.49 7.43 -4.47
C PRO A 97 14.02 8.64 -3.64
N VAL A 98 14.60 9.81 -3.94
CA VAL A 98 14.11 11.07 -3.38
C VAL A 98 12.74 11.37 -4.01
N TRP A 99 11.69 11.24 -3.22
CA TRP A 99 10.34 11.54 -3.65
C TRP A 99 10.11 13.06 -3.79
N PRO A 100 9.52 13.53 -4.90
CA PRO A 100 8.98 14.88 -4.99
C PRO A 100 8.01 15.16 -3.82
N GLY A 101 8.06 16.37 -3.26
CA GLY A 101 7.18 16.77 -2.16
C GLY A 101 7.54 16.24 -0.77
N GLN A 102 8.53 15.34 -0.63
CA GLN A 102 8.95 14.75 0.65
C GLN A 102 7.77 14.17 1.47
N PRO A 103 7.04 13.16 0.94
CA PRO A 103 5.94 12.50 1.62
C PRO A 103 6.37 11.93 2.96
N MET A 104 5.43 11.86 3.90
CA MET A 104 5.63 11.13 5.14
C MET A 104 5.73 9.63 4.84
N THR A 105 6.71 8.97 5.47
CA THR A 105 6.99 7.55 5.20
C THR A 105 6.69 6.68 6.43
N ALA A 106 6.25 5.45 6.23
CA ALA A 106 6.22 4.46 7.30
C ALA A 106 6.38 3.04 6.77
N HIS A 107 6.85 2.15 7.63
CA HIS A 107 6.98 0.73 7.31
C HIS A 107 5.84 -0.08 7.92
N TRP A 108 5.03 -0.69 7.07
CA TRP A 108 3.90 -1.56 7.40
C TRP A 108 4.18 -2.99 6.94
N GLY A 109 5.30 -3.56 7.39
CA GLY A 109 5.74 -4.91 7.02
C GLY A 109 4.65 -5.96 7.18
N VAL A 110 4.48 -6.78 6.15
CA VAL A 110 3.65 -7.99 6.14
C VAL A 110 4.42 -9.09 5.43
N GLU A 111 4.35 -10.31 5.95
CA GLU A 111 4.95 -11.50 5.32
C GLU A 111 4.48 -11.64 3.86
N ASP A 112 5.33 -12.15 2.98
CA ASP A 112 4.93 -12.34 1.58
C ASP A 112 4.01 -13.56 1.44
N PRO A 113 2.71 -13.39 1.14
CA PRO A 113 1.82 -14.53 0.97
C PRO A 113 2.17 -15.39 -0.24
N SER A 114 2.98 -14.87 -1.19
CA SER A 114 3.41 -15.59 -2.39
C SER A 114 4.47 -16.65 -2.10
N GLU A 115 5.19 -16.53 -0.98
CA GLU A 115 6.22 -17.49 -0.56
C GLU A 115 5.62 -18.72 0.15
N VAL A 116 4.34 -18.65 0.56
CA VAL A 116 3.65 -19.74 1.25
C VAL A 116 3.44 -20.92 0.30
N GLN A 117 3.95 -22.08 0.70
CA GLN A 117 3.82 -23.34 -0.05
C GLN A 117 2.65 -24.18 0.47
N GLY A 118 2.16 -25.09 -0.37
CA GLY A 118 1.12 -26.05 0.00
C GLY A 118 -0.10 -25.99 -0.91
N SER A 119 -1.26 -26.37 -0.35
CA SER A 119 -2.52 -26.40 -1.08
C SER A 119 -2.98 -25.01 -1.51
N GLU A 120 -3.85 -24.94 -2.52
CA GLU A 120 -4.45 -23.67 -2.96
C GLU A 120 -5.23 -22.98 -1.84
N GLU A 121 -5.87 -23.74 -0.95
CA GLU A 121 -6.55 -23.21 0.24
C GLU A 121 -5.56 -22.58 1.22
N THR A 122 -4.41 -23.22 1.44
CA THR A 122 -3.34 -22.70 2.30
C THR A 122 -2.78 -21.38 1.76
N LYS A 123 -2.50 -21.32 0.46
CA LYS A 123 -2.04 -20.10 -0.20
C LYS A 123 -3.08 -19.00 -0.10
N LEU A 124 -4.32 -19.28 -0.47
CA LEU A 124 -5.39 -18.29 -0.42
C LEU A 124 -5.67 -17.77 0.99
N ARG A 125 -5.52 -18.61 2.01
CA ARG A 125 -5.57 -18.19 3.41
C ARG A 125 -4.47 -17.18 3.74
N ALA A 126 -3.23 -17.41 3.30
CA ALA A 126 -2.14 -16.45 3.51
C ALA A 126 -2.40 -15.08 2.85
N PHE A 127 -2.99 -15.07 1.65
CA PHE A 127 -3.43 -13.83 1.00
C PHE A 127 -4.56 -13.14 1.77
N THR A 128 -5.50 -13.91 2.30
CA THR A 128 -6.60 -13.38 3.12
C THR A 128 -6.07 -12.78 4.42
N ASP A 129 -5.17 -13.46 5.12
CA ASP A 129 -4.54 -12.99 6.36
C ASP A 129 -3.74 -11.70 6.11
N THR A 130 -3.00 -11.64 4.99
CA THR A 130 -2.32 -10.42 4.53
C THR A 130 -3.30 -9.27 4.32
N ALA A 131 -4.43 -9.52 3.65
CA ALA A 131 -5.45 -8.50 3.41
C ALA A 131 -6.11 -8.02 4.71
N LEU A 132 -6.34 -8.89 5.70
CA LEU A 132 -6.90 -8.51 6.99
C LEU A 132 -5.95 -7.59 7.78
N ILE A 133 -4.65 -7.90 7.80
CA ILE A 133 -3.63 -7.05 8.44
C ILE A 133 -3.62 -5.67 7.79
N LEU A 134 -3.50 -5.61 6.45
CA LEU A 134 -3.47 -4.35 5.71
C LEU A 134 -4.77 -3.56 5.88
N LYS A 135 -5.92 -4.23 5.79
CA LYS A 135 -7.24 -3.60 5.98
C LYS A 135 -7.34 -2.92 7.34
N ARG A 136 -6.92 -3.60 8.41
CA ARG A 136 -6.93 -3.02 9.77
C ARG A 136 -6.09 -1.75 9.86
N ARG A 137 -4.88 -1.75 9.29
CA ARG A 137 -3.99 -0.59 9.29
C ARG A 137 -4.56 0.56 8.46
N ILE A 138 -5.15 0.25 7.31
CA ILE A 138 -5.83 1.21 6.44
C ILE A 138 -7.02 1.84 7.17
N GLU A 139 -7.89 1.05 7.80
CA GLU A 139 -9.05 1.57 8.55
C GLU A 139 -8.62 2.52 9.68
N LEU A 140 -7.55 2.19 10.40
CA LEU A 140 -6.98 3.07 11.42
C LEU A 140 -6.40 4.35 10.82
N MET A 141 -5.73 4.29 9.66
CA MET A 141 -5.23 5.46 8.93
C MET A 141 -6.39 6.38 8.51
N LEU A 142 -7.47 5.82 7.95
CA LEU A 142 -8.64 6.57 7.52
C LEU A 142 -9.34 7.29 8.69
N ALA A 143 -9.21 6.76 9.90
CA ALA A 143 -9.76 7.32 11.13
C ALA A 143 -8.88 8.41 11.76
N LEU A 144 -7.64 8.62 11.30
CA LEU A 144 -6.77 9.66 11.85
C LEU A 144 -7.31 11.07 11.55
N PRO A 145 -7.27 12.00 12.52
CA PRO A 145 -7.65 13.39 12.31
C PRO A 145 -6.50 14.16 11.65
N LEU A 146 -6.21 13.87 10.38
CA LEU A 146 -5.03 14.36 9.65
C LEU A 146 -4.86 15.89 9.66
N GLU A 147 -5.95 16.65 9.67
CA GLU A 147 -5.91 18.12 9.69
C GLU A 147 -5.59 18.70 11.08
N ARG A 148 -5.68 17.89 12.14
CA ARG A 148 -5.48 18.32 13.53
C ARG A 148 -4.15 17.87 14.12
N LEU A 149 -3.48 16.92 13.48
CA LEU A 149 -2.19 16.42 13.93
C LEU A 149 -1.07 17.28 13.38
N ASP A 150 -0.13 17.66 14.25
CA ASP A 150 1.15 18.20 13.78
C ASP A 150 1.97 17.10 13.08
N ALA A 151 2.99 17.52 12.33
CA ALA A 151 3.80 16.60 11.51
C ALA A 151 4.49 15.50 12.33
N MET A 152 4.96 15.80 13.55
CA MET A 152 5.66 14.83 14.39
C MET A 152 4.68 13.80 14.96
N SER A 153 3.53 14.26 15.46
CA SER A 153 2.46 13.41 15.97
C SER A 153 1.90 12.49 14.88
N LEU A 154 1.68 13.03 13.68
CA LEU A 154 1.24 12.24 12.52
C LEU A 154 2.28 11.17 12.16
N GLN A 155 3.56 11.54 12.05
CA GLN A 155 4.64 10.60 11.76
C GLN A 155 4.70 9.44 12.79
N GLN A 156 4.52 9.74 14.08
CA GLN A 156 4.48 8.73 15.13
C GLN A 156 3.28 7.77 14.99
N GLU A 157 2.10 8.29 14.69
CA GLU A 157 0.92 7.46 14.43
C GLU A 157 1.14 6.55 13.21
N LEU A 158 1.67 7.07 12.11
CA LEU A 158 1.96 6.28 10.91
C LEU A 158 2.91 5.10 11.19
N HIS A 159 3.94 5.33 12.01
CA HIS A 159 4.83 4.27 12.49
C HIS A 159 4.13 3.26 13.41
N ARG A 160 3.24 3.74 14.29
CA ARG A 160 2.46 2.88 15.20
C ARG A 160 1.55 1.95 14.42
N LEU A 161 0.88 2.45 13.38
CA LEU A 161 -0.01 1.65 12.52
C LEU A 161 0.73 0.47 11.88
N GLY A 162 2.02 0.61 11.57
CA GLY A 162 2.82 -0.49 11.03
C GLY A 162 3.06 -1.66 11.99
N LYS A 163 2.76 -1.49 13.28
CA LYS A 163 3.00 -2.49 14.34
C LYS A 163 1.72 -3.17 14.86
N VAL A 164 0.56 -2.80 14.32
CA VAL A 164 -0.77 -3.32 14.69
C VAL A 164 -1.21 -4.39 13.69
#